data_AF-X1ATN4-F1
#
_entry.id   AF-X1ATN4-F1
#
_cell.length_a   1.000
_cell.length_b   1.000
_cell.length_c   1.000
_cell.angle_alpha   90.00
_cell.angle_beta   90.00
_cell.angle_gamma   90.00
#
_symmetry.space_group_name_H-M   'P 1'
#
loop_
_entity.id
_entity.type
_entity.pdbx_description
1 polymer ?
#
loop_
_entity_poly.entity_id
_entity_poly.type
_entity_poly.pdbx_seq_one_letter_code
_entity_poly.pdbx_strand_id
1 'polypeptide(L)' 'MGIIEDKIKDLKEREAKILQMGGEKAVTRQRDQGKLNARERLDVLFDPGTFREIDMFVSHR' A
#
# COMPACT_ATOMS: atom_id res chain seq x y z
N MET A 1 -23.59 14.37 7.56
CA MET A 1 -22.29 13.66 7.45
C MET A 1 -21.72 13.59 8.85
N GLY A 2 -21.56 12.39 9.39
CA GLY A 2 -21.11 12.22 10.78
C GLY A 2 -19.59 12.35 10.85
N ILE A 3 -19.06 13.02 11.87
CA ILE A 3 -17.62 13.21 12.09
C ILE A 3 -16.82 11.89 12.00
N ILE A 4 -17.45 10.77 12.42
CA ILE A 4 -16.84 9.43 12.36
C ILE A 4 -16.75 8.93 10.92
N GLU A 5 -17.81 9.10 10.13
CA GLU A 5 -17.87 8.68 8.73
C GLU A 5 -16.81 9.39 7.90
N ASP A 6 -16.67 10.71 8.09
CA ASP A 6 -15.66 11.53 7.41
C ASP A 6 -14.23 11.08 7.77
N LYS A 7 -13.97 10.76 9.04
CA LYS A 7 -12.67 10.22 9.49
C LYS A 7 -12.36 8.85 8.91
N ILE A 8 -13.34 7.96 8.83
CA ILE A 8 -13.17 6.64 8.20
C ILE A 8 -12.87 6.80 6.71
N LYS A 9 -13.54 7.74 6.05
CA LYS A 9 -13.30 8.03 4.64
C LYS A 9 -11.87 8.55 4.41
N ASP A 10 -11.42 9.53 5.18
CA ASP A 10 -10.06 10.07 5.10
C ASP A 10 -8.99 8.97 5.35
N LEU A 11 -9.21 8.07 6.33
CA LEU A 11 -8.33 6.93 6.56
C LEU A 11 -8.20 6.05 5.30
N LYS A 12 -9.33 5.63 4.72
CA LYS A 12 -9.34 4.78 3.52
C LYS A 12 -8.69 5.45 2.32
N GLU A 13 -8.86 6.76 2.15
CA GLU A 13 -8.22 7.52 1.09
C GLU A 13 -6.69 7.55 1.25
N ARG A 14 -6.19 7.72 2.49
CA ARG A 14 -4.76 7.67 2.78
C ARG A 14 -4.17 6.28 2.56
N GLU A 15 -4.87 5.22 2.99
CA GLU A 15 -4.47 3.84 2.73
C GLU A 15 -4.37 3.58 1.23
N ALA A 16 -5.41 3.92 0.45
CA ALA A 16 -5.43 3.75 -0.99
C ALA A 16 -4.26 4.47 -1.68
N LYS A 17 -3.92 5.68 -1.22
CA LYS A 17 -2.76 6.43 -1.74
C LYS A 17 -1.44 5.74 -1.43
N ILE A 18 -1.23 5.23 -0.23
CA ILE A 18 0.00 4.53 0.17
C ILE A 18 0.15 3.20 -0.58
N LEU A 19 -0.95 2.49 -0.82
CA LEU A 19 -0.97 1.25 -1.59
C LEU A 19 -0.52 1.43 -3.05
N GLN A 20 -0.60 2.65 -3.60
CA GLN A 20 -0.06 2.96 -4.93
C GLN A 20 1.49 2.98 -4.96
N MET A 21 2.16 2.93 -3.80
CA MET A 21 3.62 2.96 -3.68
C MET A 21 4.23 4.19 -4.39
N GLY A 22 5.20 4.00 -5.29
CA GLY A 22 5.78 5.08 -6.10
C GLY A 22 4.91 5.53 -7.29
N GLY A 23 3.64 5.13 -7.33
CA GLY A 23 2.72 5.36 -8.44
C GLY A 23 2.86 4.34 -9.58
N GLU A 24 1.86 4.31 -10.45
CA GLU A 24 1.72 3.33 -11.54
C GLU A 24 2.99 3.22 -12.40
N LYS A 25 3.58 4.35 -12.80
CA LYS A 25 4.79 4.37 -13.63
C LYS A 25 5.97 3.63 -12.99
N ALA A 26 6.18 3.79 -11.69
CA ALA A 26 7.26 3.12 -10.98
C ALA A 26 6.99 1.62 -10.82
N VAL A 27 5.75 1.25 -10.55
CA VAL A 27 5.31 -0.15 -10.44
C VAL A 27 5.46 -0.87 -11.77
N THR A 28 4.96 -0.30 -12.86
CA THR A 28 5.08 -0.85 -14.22
C THR A 28 6.54 -1.01 -14.61
N ARG A 29 7.40 -0.02 -14.33
CA ARG A 29 8.85 -0.13 -14.58
C ARG A 29 9.50 -1.33 -13.88
N GLN A 30 9.07 -1.70 -12.67
CA GLN A 30 9.59 -2.90 -11.99
C GLN A 30 9.12 -4.18 -12.70
N ARG A 31 7.82 -4.24 -13.02
CA ARG A 31 7.22 -5.38 -13.73
C ARG A 31 7.85 -5.60 -15.10
N ASP A 32 8.09 -4.53 -15.86
CA ASP A 32 8.74 -4.58 -17.18
C ASP A 32 10.18 -5.12 -17.10
N GLN A 33 10.84 -4.97 -15.96
CA GLN A 33 12.15 -5.56 -15.69
C GLN A 33 12.08 -7.01 -15.18
N GLY A 34 10.89 -7.63 -15.19
CA GLY A 34 10.66 -8.96 -14.63
C GLY A 34 10.76 -9.02 -13.11
N LYS A 35 10.63 -7.88 -12.42
CA LYS A 35 10.72 -7.80 -10.96
C LYS A 35 9.34 -7.62 -10.34
N LEU A 36 9.10 -8.37 -9.27
CA LEU A 36 8.01 -8.08 -8.35
C LEU A 36 8.29 -6.77 -7.60
N ASN A 37 7.24 -5.99 -7.37
CA ASN A 37 7.27 -4.85 -6.46
C ASN A 37 7.34 -5.29 -4.99
N ALA A 38 7.49 -4.34 -4.06
CA ALA A 38 7.70 -4.67 -2.65
C ALA A 38 6.53 -5.47 -2.05
N ARG A 39 5.28 -5.09 -2.34
CA ARG A 39 4.09 -5.77 -1.80
C ARG A 39 3.88 -7.14 -2.44
N GLU A 40 4.06 -7.25 -3.75
CA GLU A 40 3.98 -8.54 -4.46
C GLU A 40 4.98 -9.57 -3.91
N ARG A 41 6.15 -9.13 -3.45
CA ARG A 41 7.12 -10.03 -2.78
C ARG A 41 6.61 -10.54 -1.45
N LEU A 42 5.90 -9.70 -0.68
CA LEU A 42 5.29 -10.10 0.59
C LEU A 42 4.18 -11.12 0.35
N ASP A 43 3.34 -10.89 -0.68
CA ASP A 43 2.25 -11.80 -1.05
C ASP A 43 2.73 -13.20 -1.45
N VAL A 44 3.94 -13.30 -2.03
CA VAL A 44 4.57 -14.60 -2.36
C VAL A 44 5.25 -15.24 -1.15
N LEU A 45 5.76 -14.42 -0.22
CA LEU A 45 6.54 -14.90 0.93
C LEU A 45 5.66 -15.43 2.07
N PHE A 46 4.51 -14.79 2.31
CA PHE A 46 3.64 -15.11 3.44
C PHE A 46 2.41 -15.89 2.99
N ASP A 47 1.89 -16.74 3.89
CA ASP A 47 0.61 -17.40 3.68
C ASP A 47 -0.50 -16.34 3.52
N PRO A 48 -1.45 -16.53 2.59
CA PRO A 48 -2.51 -15.57 2.34
C PRO A 48 -3.27 -15.17 3.62
N GLY A 49 -3.37 -13.86 3.88
CA GLY A 49 -4.08 -13.31 5.04
C GLY A 49 -3.30 -13.34 6.36
N THR A 50 -2.04 -13.78 6.37
CA THR A 50 -1.22 -13.81 7.60
C THR A 50 -0.36 -12.56 7.79
N PHE A 51 -0.01 -11.87 6.71
CA PHE A 51 0.79 -10.65 6.78
C PHE A 51 0.01 -9.50 7.43
N ARG A 52 0.61 -8.87 8.44
CA ARG A 52 0.05 -7.69 9.12
C ARG A 52 1.07 -6.55 9.10
N GLU A 53 0.73 -5.51 8.36
CA GLU A 53 1.58 -4.32 8.21
C GLU A 53 1.53 -3.45 9.47
N ILE A 54 2.69 -2.91 9.85
CA ILE A 54 2.84 -1.88 10.88
C ILE A 54 3.47 -0.64 10.24
N ASP A 55 3.27 0.53 10.85
CA ASP A 55 3.90 1.79 10.42
C ASP A 55 3.58 2.25 8.98
N MET A 56 2.42 1.86 8.44
CA MET A 56 1.99 2.22 7.07
C MET A 56 2.05 3.74 6.78
N PHE A 57 1.78 4.57 7.79
CA PHE A 57 1.71 6.03 7.65
C PHE A 57 3.01 6.77 8.04
N VAL A 58 4.11 6.06 8.29
CA VAL A 58 5.40 6.70 8.61
C VAL A 58 5.91 7.51 7.42
N SER A 59 6.43 8.72 7.69
CA SER A 59 7.09 9.59 6.71
C SER A 59 8.46 10.05 7.21
N HIS A 60 9.35 10.39 6.27
CA HIS A 60 10.62 11.04 6.62
C HIS A 60 10.38 12.47 7.16
N ARG A 61 11.42 13.05 7.79
CA ARG A 61 11.46 14.47 8.17
C ARG A 61 12.18 15.30 7.11
#